data_AF-A0A2E2TRB5-F1
#
_entry.id   AF-A0A2E2TRB5-F1
#
_cell.length_a   1.000
_cell.length_b   1.000
_cell.length_c   1.000
_cell.angle_alpha   90.00
_cell.angle_beta   90.00
_cell.angle_gamma   90.00
#
_symmetry.space_group_name_H-M   'P 1'
#
loop_
_entity.id
_entity.type
_entity.pdbx_description
1 polymer ?
#
loop_
_entity_poly.entity_id
_entity_poly.type
_entity_poly.pdbx_seq_one_letter_code
_entity_poly.pdbx_strand_id
1 'polypeptide(L)'
;MKYINFFISVLYLSSTILVISCSSDEDNDGLMVSSDDTTDDSSSTDDQIITDHEFQTNSNSGVYSLLMTTTEYADWIDNDAFREGAVRNLIFEDIYKKFPDEYDFIFLVFNEPSISEGIGYYGKLIGVSNAVEGTGESNYNYSSDFGFEGKLKAVMQLTGLSYLQSGPWLHELMHNWGTLVLKHIPSINRVII
;
A
#
# COMPACT_ATOMS: atom_id res chain seq x y z
N MET A 1 -24.41 -59.67 -20.00
CA MET A 1 -23.96 -58.66 -20.99
C MET A 1 -24.64 -57.35 -20.62
N LYS A 2 -23.88 -56.40 -20.04
CA LYS A 2 -23.63 -55.01 -20.52
C LYS A 2 -24.93 -54.25 -20.89
N TYR A 3 -25.28 -53.08 -20.34
CA TYR A 3 -24.48 -51.86 -20.20
C TYR A 3 -24.98 -50.93 -19.08
N ILE A 4 -24.00 -50.28 -18.45
CA ILE A 4 -24.06 -49.06 -17.63
C ILE A 4 -24.74 -47.92 -18.40
N ASN A 5 -25.60 -47.14 -17.72
CA ASN A 5 -25.88 -45.76 -18.10
C ASN A 5 -25.68 -44.85 -16.89
N PHE A 6 -24.59 -44.11 -17.02
CA PHE A 6 -24.05 -43.04 -16.19
C PHE A 6 -24.51 -41.71 -16.83
N PHE A 7 -24.33 -40.59 -16.10
CA PHE A 7 -24.38 -39.19 -16.58
C PHE A 7 -25.76 -38.53 -16.77
N ILE A 8 -26.05 -37.28 -16.37
CA ILE A 8 -25.30 -36.14 -15.79
C ILE A 8 -26.30 -35.31 -14.96
N SER A 9 -25.94 -34.96 -13.72
CA SER A 9 -26.54 -33.82 -13.02
C SER A 9 -25.63 -32.63 -13.30
N VAL A 10 -26.08 -31.66 -14.11
CA VAL A 10 -25.39 -30.37 -14.24
C VAL A 10 -25.93 -29.45 -13.16
N LEU A 11 -25.24 -29.40 -12.02
CA LEU A 11 -25.38 -28.30 -11.07
C LEU A 11 -24.51 -27.15 -11.59
N TYR A 12 -25.12 -26.19 -12.26
CA TYR A 12 -24.48 -24.89 -12.54
C TYR A 12 -24.40 -24.13 -11.21
N LEU A 13 -23.28 -24.29 -10.49
CA LEU A 13 -22.93 -23.40 -9.39
C LEU A 13 -22.30 -22.14 -10.01
N SER A 14 -23.13 -21.16 -10.33
CA SER A 14 -22.66 -19.81 -10.62
C SER A 14 -22.15 -19.19 -9.33
N SER A 15 -20.89 -19.42 -9.00
CA SER A 15 -20.19 -18.65 -7.96
C SER A 15 -19.99 -17.22 -8.47
N THR A 16 -20.99 -16.36 -8.24
CA THR A 16 -20.78 -14.91 -8.29
C THR A 16 -19.88 -14.55 -7.13
N ILE A 17 -18.60 -14.31 -7.43
CA ILE A 17 -17.65 -13.70 -6.51
C ILE A 17 -18.07 -12.23 -6.35
N LEU A 18 -18.84 -11.95 -5.30
CA LEU A 18 -19.13 -10.59 -4.86
C LEU A 18 -17.96 -10.13 -3.97
N VAL A 19 -16.95 -9.52 -4.58
CA VAL A 19 -15.94 -8.74 -3.85
C VAL A 19 -16.57 -7.42 -3.42
N ILE A 20 -17.18 -7.40 -2.24
CA ILE A 20 -17.52 -6.14 -1.57
C ILE A 20 -16.22 -5.63 -0.94
N SER A 21 -15.37 -5.01 -1.75
CA SER A 21 -14.23 -4.24 -1.25
C SER A 21 -14.73 -2.85 -0.91
N CYS A 22 -15.10 -2.62 0.34
CA CYS A 22 -15.26 -1.27 0.85
C CYS A 22 -13.86 -0.78 1.24
N SER A 23 -13.22 0.04 0.41
CA SER A 23 -12.27 1.03 0.91
C SER A 23 -13.00 2.38 0.91
N SER A 24 -12.94 3.11 2.02
CA SER A 24 -13.40 4.49 2.09
C SER A 24 -12.17 5.36 1.90
N ASP A 25 -11.75 5.54 0.66
CA ASP A 25 -10.65 6.45 0.34
C ASP A 25 -11.23 7.85 0.15
N GLU A 26 -11.00 8.73 1.13
CA GLU A 26 -11.07 10.16 0.88
C GLU A 26 -9.80 10.53 0.09
N ASP A 27 -9.97 10.60 -1.23
CA ASP A 27 -8.94 10.99 -2.19
C ASP A 27 -8.48 12.44 -1.93
N ASN A 28 -7.49 12.61 -1.06
CA ASN A 28 -6.57 13.74 -1.18
C ASN A 28 -5.31 13.26 -1.90
N ASP A 29 -5.47 13.00 -3.19
CA ASP A 29 -4.40 12.84 -4.16
C ASP A 29 -3.67 14.18 -4.28
N GLY A 30 -2.77 14.43 -3.32
CA GLY A 30 -1.80 15.51 -3.38
C GLY A 30 -0.80 15.25 -4.50
N LEU A 31 -1.23 15.54 -5.73
CA LEU A 31 -0.35 15.73 -6.87
C LEU A 31 0.65 16.83 -6.51
N MET A 32 1.85 16.47 -6.06
CA MET A 32 2.96 17.40 -5.91
C MET A 32 3.50 17.78 -7.29
N VAL A 33 2.83 18.71 -7.97
CA VAL A 33 3.47 19.57 -8.97
C VAL A 33 3.99 20.78 -8.20
N SER A 34 5.25 20.71 -7.76
CA SER A 34 5.99 21.91 -7.36
C SER A 34 6.63 22.50 -8.61
N SER A 35 5.97 23.53 -9.14
CA SER A 35 6.61 24.54 -9.98
C SER A 35 6.48 25.85 -9.25
N ASP A 36 7.45 26.18 -8.39
CA ASP A 36 7.73 27.58 -8.09
C ASP A 36 9.23 27.77 -7.86
N ASP A 37 9.80 28.58 -8.73
CA ASP A 37 11.16 29.08 -8.71
C ASP A 37 11.19 30.29 -7.77
N THR A 38 11.52 30.07 -6.50
CA THR A 38 12.06 31.15 -5.65
C THR A 38 13.18 30.60 -4.77
N THR A 39 14.39 31.04 -5.09
CA THR A 39 15.55 30.96 -4.21
C THR A 39 15.30 31.81 -2.96
N ASP A 40 15.21 31.19 -1.80
CA ASP A 40 15.56 31.86 -0.54
C ASP A 40 16.35 30.90 0.35
N ASP A 41 17.62 31.26 0.52
CA ASP A 41 18.61 30.68 1.41
C ASP A 41 18.23 31.01 2.86
N SER A 42 17.81 30.00 3.62
CA SER A 42 17.75 30.09 5.07
C SER A 42 18.05 28.73 5.66
N SER A 43 19.29 28.59 6.15
CA SER A 43 19.71 27.49 7.00
C SER A 43 18.78 27.33 8.20
N SER A 44 18.17 26.16 8.34
CA SER A 44 17.60 25.73 9.62
C SER A 44 17.89 24.24 9.80
N THR A 45 18.62 23.99 10.88
CA THR A 45 19.22 22.75 11.32
C THR A 45 18.26 21.57 11.28
N ASP A 46 18.71 20.55 10.57
CA ASP A 46 18.20 19.19 10.49
C ASP A 46 18.30 18.49 11.85
N ASP A 47 17.20 18.46 12.61
CA ASP A 47 16.98 17.42 13.63
C ASP A 47 16.29 16.25 12.93
N GLN A 48 17.04 15.54 12.08
CA GLN A 48 16.58 14.31 11.45
C GLN A 48 16.21 13.32 12.56
N ILE A 49 14.93 12.98 12.66
CA ILE A 49 14.45 11.95 13.58
C ILE A 49 15.00 10.62 13.06
N ILE A 50 16.14 10.17 13.58
CA ILE A 50 16.72 8.88 13.18
C ILE A 50 16.10 7.81 14.07
N THR A 51 15.42 6.86 13.46
CA THR A 51 14.98 5.62 14.11
C THR A 51 15.97 4.48 13.83
N ASP A 52 15.95 3.43 14.67
CA ASP A 52 16.71 2.18 14.46
C ASP A 52 15.90 1.02 15.04
N HIS A 53 14.82 0.67 14.34
CA HIS A 53 13.88 -0.34 14.81
C HIS A 53 14.46 -1.76 14.81
N GLU A 54 14.17 -2.52 15.87
CA GLU A 54 14.49 -3.94 15.92
C GLU A 54 13.44 -4.75 15.13
N PHE A 55 13.92 -5.73 14.34
CA PHE A 55 13.07 -6.66 13.61
C PHE A 55 13.22 -8.07 14.17
N GLN A 56 12.11 -8.68 14.57
CA GLN A 56 12.05 -10.06 15.04
C GLN A 56 11.34 -10.95 14.04
N THR A 57 11.80 -12.20 13.94
CA THR A 57 11.09 -13.25 13.22
C THR A 57 10.99 -14.49 14.07
N ASN A 58 9.85 -15.16 14.00
CA ASN A 58 9.58 -16.41 14.71
C ASN A 58 9.76 -17.65 13.82
N SER A 59 10.13 -17.47 12.53
CA SER A 59 10.23 -18.57 11.55
C SER A 59 10.94 -18.15 10.26
N ASN A 60 11.35 -19.10 9.42
CA ASN A 60 11.86 -18.81 8.06
C ASN A 60 10.72 -18.43 7.07
N SER A 61 9.65 -17.79 7.55
CA SER A 61 8.45 -17.48 6.77
C SER A 61 8.57 -16.23 5.90
N GLY A 62 9.64 -15.44 6.08
CA GLY A 62 9.78 -14.14 5.41
C GLY A 62 8.88 -13.04 5.98
N VAL A 63 8.21 -13.30 7.10
CA VAL A 63 7.43 -12.32 7.86
C VAL A 63 8.23 -11.86 9.07
N TYR A 64 8.24 -10.55 9.29
CA TYR A 64 8.98 -9.90 10.38
C TYR A 64 8.05 -9.00 11.17
N SER A 65 8.23 -8.98 12.49
CA SER A 65 7.64 -8.00 13.37
C SER A 65 8.62 -6.86 13.55
N LEU A 66 8.20 -5.64 13.21
CA LEU A 66 8.90 -4.40 13.55
C LEU A 66 8.49 -4.03 14.98
N LEU A 67 9.46 -3.90 15.89
CA LEU A 67 9.19 -3.61 17.29
C LEU A 67 9.16 -2.11 17.51
N MET A 68 7.97 -1.58 17.79
CA MET A 68 7.76 -0.22 18.30
C MET A 68 7.53 -0.27 19.81
N THR A 69 7.89 0.83 20.49
CA THR A 69 7.44 1.00 21.88
C THR A 69 5.92 1.23 21.94
N THR A 70 5.29 0.99 23.10
CA THR A 70 3.84 1.21 23.24
C THR A 70 3.44 2.67 22.95
N THR A 71 4.27 3.64 23.35
CA THR A 71 4.01 5.06 23.08
C THR A 71 4.15 5.39 21.61
N GLU A 72 5.23 4.95 20.97
CA GLU A 72 5.47 5.15 19.55
C GLU A 72 4.38 4.53 18.67
N TYR A 73 3.94 3.32 18.99
CA TYR A 73 2.86 2.66 18.25
C TYR A 73 1.52 3.38 18.44
N ALA A 74 1.23 3.87 19.64
CA ALA A 74 0.04 4.69 19.88
C ALA A 74 0.12 5.99 19.08
N ASP A 75 1.26 6.68 19.10
CA ASP A 75 1.49 7.90 18.32
C ASP A 75 1.38 7.65 16.80
N TRP A 76 1.89 6.51 16.32
CA TRP A 76 1.78 6.08 14.92
C TRP A 76 0.31 5.98 14.48
N ILE A 77 -0.53 5.40 15.33
CA ILE A 77 -1.97 5.20 15.07
C ILE A 77 -2.73 6.52 15.21
N ASP A 78 -2.57 7.21 16.33
CA ASP A 78 -3.38 8.38 16.70
C ASP A 78 -3.14 9.56 15.75
N ASN A 79 -1.94 9.65 15.18
CA ASN A 79 -1.57 10.70 14.22
C ASN A 79 -1.59 10.23 12.76
N ASP A 80 -2.04 9.00 12.48
CA ASP A 80 -2.04 8.41 11.13
C ASP A 80 -0.67 8.58 10.43
N ALA A 81 0.41 8.26 11.15
CA ALA A 81 1.78 8.59 10.77
C ALA A 81 2.21 8.01 9.42
N PHE A 82 1.53 6.98 8.93
CA PHE A 82 1.76 6.43 7.59
C PHE A 82 1.45 7.44 6.47
N ARG A 83 0.50 8.37 6.68
CA ARG A 83 0.22 9.45 5.72
C ARG A 83 1.32 10.50 5.68
N GLU A 84 1.98 10.72 6.80
CA GLU A 84 3.03 11.73 6.95
C GLU A 84 4.34 11.24 6.35
N GLY A 85 4.70 11.73 5.16
CA GLY A 85 5.86 11.21 4.41
C GLY A 85 7.17 11.24 5.19
N ALA A 86 7.43 12.33 5.92
CA ALA A 86 8.65 12.46 6.72
C ALA A 86 8.75 11.44 7.85
N VAL A 87 7.62 10.98 8.42
CA VAL A 87 7.59 9.99 9.51
C VAL A 87 7.56 8.57 8.93
N ARG A 88 6.69 8.33 7.95
CA ARG A 88 6.58 7.04 7.26
C ARG A 88 7.92 6.57 6.73
N ASN A 89 8.66 7.45 6.04
CA ASN A 89 9.85 7.06 5.31
C ASN A 89 10.97 6.52 6.23
N LEU A 90 11.07 7.02 7.47
CA LEU A 90 12.04 6.55 8.47
C LEU A 90 11.91 5.06 8.77
N ILE A 91 10.67 4.54 8.81
CA ILE A 91 10.42 3.10 8.97
C ILE A 91 11.01 2.29 7.82
N PHE A 92 10.89 2.79 6.59
CA PHE A 92 11.40 2.10 5.41
C PHE A 92 12.92 2.20 5.30
N GLU A 93 13.51 3.32 5.70
CA GLU A 93 14.97 3.44 5.84
C GLU A 93 15.50 2.36 6.79
N ASP A 94 14.85 2.15 7.93
CA ASP A 94 15.22 1.09 8.89
C ASP A 94 15.07 -0.32 8.31
N ILE A 95 14.01 -0.57 7.53
CA ILE A 95 13.83 -1.82 6.81
C ILE A 95 15.02 -2.04 5.85
N TYR A 96 15.43 -1.04 5.07
CA TYR A 96 16.52 -1.20 4.10
C TYR A 96 17.93 -1.22 4.72
N LYS A 97 18.10 -0.76 5.96
CA LYS A 97 19.32 -1.04 6.75
C LYS A 97 19.46 -2.54 7.05
N LYS A 98 18.35 -3.27 7.14
CA LYS A 98 18.31 -4.68 7.57
C LYS A 98 18.14 -5.68 6.43
N PHE A 99 17.32 -5.35 5.44
CA PHE A 99 16.89 -6.26 4.39
C PHE A 99 17.45 -5.84 3.02
N PRO A 100 17.71 -6.79 2.11
CA PRO A 100 18.21 -6.47 0.78
C PRO A 100 17.14 -5.75 -0.06
N ASP A 101 17.59 -4.89 -0.96
CA ASP A 101 16.74 -4.13 -1.89
C ASP A 101 16.28 -5.02 -3.07
N GLU A 102 15.35 -5.93 -2.77
CA GLU A 102 14.84 -6.91 -3.73
C GLU A 102 13.31 -7.00 -3.78
N TYR A 103 12.61 -6.11 -3.08
CA TYR A 103 11.16 -6.16 -2.92
C TYR A 103 10.45 -5.14 -3.81
N ASP A 104 9.48 -5.59 -4.62
CA ASP A 104 8.58 -4.70 -5.37
C ASP A 104 7.55 -4.01 -4.46
N PHE A 105 7.16 -4.65 -3.35
CA PHE A 105 6.13 -4.19 -2.43
C PHE A 105 6.48 -4.51 -0.99
N ILE A 106 6.18 -3.58 -0.07
CA ILE A 106 6.31 -3.80 1.37
C ILE A 106 4.97 -3.49 2.04
N PHE A 107 4.55 -4.40 2.92
CA PHE A 107 3.30 -4.32 3.67
C PHE A 107 3.61 -4.11 5.15
N LEU A 108 3.15 -3.00 5.73
CA LEU A 108 3.05 -2.83 7.17
C LEU A 108 1.64 -3.26 7.58
N VAL A 109 1.54 -4.31 8.40
CA VAL A 109 0.25 -4.87 8.80
C VAL A 109 0.10 -4.75 10.29
N PHE A 110 -0.93 -4.05 10.73
CA PHE A 110 -1.24 -3.93 12.14
C PHE A 110 -1.67 -5.26 12.72
N ASN A 111 -1.18 -5.54 13.93
CA ASN A 111 -1.57 -6.72 14.70
C ASN A 111 -2.81 -6.43 15.56
N GLU A 112 -3.82 -5.78 14.96
CA GLU A 112 -5.07 -5.41 15.62
C GLU A 112 -6.26 -6.20 15.07
N PRO A 113 -7.28 -6.48 15.91
CA PRO A 113 -8.48 -7.20 15.47
C PRO A 113 -9.43 -6.32 14.61
N SER A 114 -9.29 -4.99 14.68
CA SER A 114 -10.11 -4.03 13.96
C SER A 114 -9.36 -2.71 13.78
N ILE A 115 -9.80 -1.91 12.80
CA ILE A 115 -9.33 -0.54 12.57
C ILE A 115 -9.41 0.31 13.86
N SER A 116 -8.36 1.07 14.13
CA SER A 116 -8.28 2.03 15.24
C SER A 116 -9.02 3.32 14.91
N GLU A 117 -9.57 4.02 15.91
CA GLU A 117 -10.35 5.26 15.71
C GLU A 117 -9.56 6.38 15.01
N GLY A 118 -8.23 6.42 15.17
CA GLY A 118 -7.35 7.40 14.53
C GLY A 118 -7.15 7.20 13.03
N ILE A 119 -7.58 6.07 12.45
CA ILE A 119 -7.36 5.75 11.05
C ILE A 119 -8.67 5.58 10.29
N GLY A 120 -8.80 6.33 9.19
CA GLY A 120 -10.01 6.35 8.35
C GLY A 120 -10.05 5.35 7.19
N TYR A 121 -9.09 4.43 7.07
CA TYR A 121 -8.95 3.51 5.94
C TYR A 121 -8.60 2.06 6.35
N TYR A 122 -9.01 1.09 5.53
CA TYR A 122 -8.71 -0.33 5.76
C TYR A 122 -7.34 -0.74 5.23
N GLY A 123 -6.99 -0.18 4.07
CA GLY A 123 -5.68 -0.26 3.46
C GLY A 123 -5.29 1.11 2.93
N LYS A 124 -4.00 1.36 2.79
CA LYS A 124 -3.51 2.55 2.08
C LYS A 124 -2.22 2.22 1.35
N LEU A 125 -2.19 2.48 0.05
CA LEU A 125 -0.99 2.43 -0.78
C LEU A 125 -0.34 3.81 -0.93
N ILE A 126 0.98 3.84 -0.88
CA ILE A 126 1.81 4.97 -1.31
C ILE A 126 2.69 4.49 -2.45
N GLY A 127 2.54 5.10 -3.63
CA GLY A 127 3.40 4.86 -4.77
C GLY A 127 4.80 5.39 -4.52
N VAL A 128 5.81 4.59 -4.88
CA VAL A 128 7.23 4.93 -4.71
C VAL A 128 7.90 5.06 -6.06
N SER A 129 7.69 4.11 -6.97
CA SER A 129 8.17 4.24 -8.34
C SER A 129 7.21 3.60 -9.34
N ASN A 130 7.14 4.21 -10.52
CA ASN A 130 6.43 3.66 -11.66
C ASN A 130 7.25 3.90 -12.93
N ALA A 131 7.60 2.81 -13.62
CA ALA A 131 8.20 2.83 -14.95
C ALA A 131 7.30 2.15 -16.01
N VAL A 132 6.08 1.77 -15.61
CA VAL A 132 5.13 1.07 -16.47
C VAL A 132 4.26 2.10 -17.19
N GLU A 133 4.34 2.09 -18.52
CA GLU A 133 3.49 2.90 -19.38
C GLU A 133 2.10 2.25 -19.57
N GLY A 134 1.12 3.07 -19.96
CA GLY A 134 -0.23 2.57 -20.31
C GLY A 134 -1.14 2.26 -19.12
N THR A 135 -0.71 2.56 -17.89
CA THR A 135 -1.53 2.45 -16.66
C THR A 135 -2.38 3.69 -16.39
N GLY A 136 -2.19 4.77 -17.16
CA GLY A 136 -2.86 6.06 -16.97
C GLY A 136 -2.16 6.98 -15.97
N GLU A 137 -1.04 6.53 -15.38
CA GLU A 137 -0.16 7.32 -14.54
C GLU A 137 1.13 7.71 -15.27
N SER A 138 1.78 8.80 -14.83
CA SER A 138 3.10 9.16 -15.35
C SER A 138 4.19 8.24 -14.79
N ASN A 139 5.36 8.25 -15.43
CA ASN A 139 6.55 7.62 -14.86
C ASN A 139 7.13 8.52 -13.76
N TYR A 140 7.50 7.92 -12.63
CA TYR A 140 8.11 8.60 -11.49
C TYR A 140 9.02 7.67 -10.70
N ASN A 141 9.91 8.23 -9.89
CA ASN A 141 10.78 7.48 -8.98
C ASN A 141 11.14 8.34 -7.75
N TYR A 142 10.59 7.96 -6.60
CA TYR A 142 10.82 8.56 -5.28
C TYR A 142 11.57 7.61 -4.34
N SER A 143 12.22 6.57 -4.87
CA SER A 143 12.89 5.53 -4.05
C SER A 143 13.90 6.11 -3.07
N SER A 144 14.60 7.18 -3.46
CA SER A 144 15.59 7.87 -2.62
C SER A 144 15.02 8.33 -1.28
N ASP A 145 13.74 8.72 -1.26
CA ASP A 145 13.09 9.28 -0.08
C ASP A 145 12.83 8.21 0.99
N PHE A 146 12.93 6.94 0.61
CA PHE A 146 12.76 5.78 1.49
C PHE A 146 14.11 5.11 1.81
N GLY A 147 15.23 5.74 1.44
CA GLY A 147 16.59 5.29 1.77
C GLY A 147 17.19 4.26 0.80
N PHE A 148 16.67 4.10 -0.42
CA PHE A 148 17.18 3.14 -1.39
C PHE A 148 17.03 3.63 -2.85
N GLU A 149 17.61 2.94 -3.83
CA GLU A 149 17.51 3.31 -5.26
C GLU A 149 16.94 2.20 -6.16
N GLY A 150 16.54 1.06 -5.60
CA GLY A 150 16.12 -0.13 -6.33
C GLY A 150 14.65 -0.19 -6.74
N LYS A 151 14.03 -1.35 -6.49
CA LYS A 151 12.88 -1.85 -7.28
C LYS A 151 11.50 -1.57 -6.69
N LEU A 152 11.44 -0.95 -5.51
CA LEU A 152 10.19 -0.76 -4.80
C LEU A 152 9.21 0.08 -5.64
N LYS A 153 8.05 -0.51 -5.89
CA LYS A 153 6.96 0.14 -6.61
C LYS A 153 6.05 0.89 -5.67
N ALA A 154 5.72 0.27 -4.55
CA ALA A 154 4.84 0.85 -3.56
C ALA A 154 5.05 0.28 -2.16
N VAL A 155 4.67 1.06 -1.17
CA VAL A 155 4.51 0.62 0.22
C VAL A 155 3.05 0.71 0.62
N MET A 156 2.60 -0.15 1.52
CA MET A 156 1.21 -0.11 1.95
C MET A 156 1.04 -0.45 3.43
N GLN A 157 0.03 0.15 4.03
CA GLN A 157 -0.42 -0.15 5.39
C GLN A 157 -1.77 -0.84 5.36
N LEU A 158 -1.91 -1.92 6.13
CA LEU A 158 -3.19 -2.57 6.41
C LEU A 158 -3.51 -2.45 7.89
N THR A 159 -4.72 -1.99 8.23
CA THR A 159 -5.11 -1.70 9.62
C THR A 159 -5.62 -2.92 10.39
N GLY A 160 -5.39 -4.13 9.88
CA GLY A 160 -5.72 -5.38 10.56
C GLY A 160 -5.26 -6.61 9.80
N LEU A 161 -4.93 -7.68 10.54
CA LEU A 161 -4.45 -8.94 9.96
C LEU A 161 -5.47 -9.61 9.03
N SER A 162 -6.77 -9.49 9.34
CA SER A 162 -7.84 -10.08 8.52
C SER A 162 -7.91 -9.49 7.12
N TYR A 163 -7.36 -8.29 6.92
CA TYR A 163 -7.38 -7.58 5.63
C TYR A 163 -6.41 -8.14 4.59
N LEU A 164 -5.45 -8.97 5.02
CA LEU A 164 -4.67 -9.83 4.12
C LEU A 164 -5.52 -10.93 3.47
N GLN A 165 -6.69 -11.27 4.04
CA GLN A 165 -7.56 -12.34 3.56
C GLN A 165 -8.86 -11.82 2.96
N SER A 166 -9.31 -10.62 3.36
CA SER A 166 -10.68 -10.14 3.08
C SER A 166 -10.79 -9.10 1.96
N GLY A 167 -9.72 -8.78 1.25
CA GLY A 167 -9.77 -7.92 0.05
C GLY A 167 -8.95 -6.62 0.07
N PRO A 168 -8.82 -5.86 1.18
CA PRO A 168 -8.10 -4.59 1.15
C PRO A 168 -6.68 -4.71 0.61
N TRP A 169 -5.92 -5.74 0.97
CA TRP A 169 -4.57 -5.95 0.42
C TRP A 169 -4.54 -6.05 -1.11
N LEU A 170 -5.54 -6.70 -1.71
CA LEU A 170 -5.64 -6.86 -3.16
C LEU A 170 -6.08 -5.55 -3.81
N HIS A 171 -7.01 -4.83 -3.17
CA HIS A 171 -7.42 -3.50 -3.58
C HIS A 171 -6.23 -2.54 -3.62
N GLU A 172 -5.44 -2.48 -2.55
CA GLU A 172 -4.22 -1.68 -2.48
C GLU A 172 -3.25 -2.06 -3.59
N LEU A 173 -2.93 -3.35 -3.72
CA LEU A 173 -2.01 -3.83 -4.75
C LEU A 173 -2.50 -3.47 -6.17
N MET A 174 -3.82 -3.46 -6.38
CA MET A 174 -4.41 -3.07 -7.66
C MET A 174 -4.22 -1.58 -7.95
N HIS A 175 -4.02 -0.67 -7.00
CA HIS A 175 -3.74 0.73 -7.34
C HIS A 175 -2.48 0.91 -8.19
N ASN A 176 -1.52 -0.02 -8.15
CA ASN A 176 -0.29 0.06 -8.94
C ASN A 176 -0.51 -0.20 -10.45
N TRP A 177 -1.58 -0.90 -10.85
CA TRP A 177 -1.82 -1.29 -12.25
C TRP A 177 -3.26 -1.10 -12.71
N GLY A 178 -4.19 -1.13 -11.77
CA GLY A 178 -5.59 -0.82 -11.92
C GLY A 178 -5.68 0.58 -12.48
N THR A 179 -5.97 0.62 -13.76
CA THR A 179 -5.95 1.84 -14.55
C THR A 179 -6.79 2.90 -13.86
N LEU A 180 -6.31 4.14 -13.80
CA LEU A 180 -7.14 5.30 -13.49
C LEU A 180 -8.08 5.61 -14.66
N VAL A 181 -8.81 4.60 -15.15
CA VAL A 181 -9.81 4.76 -16.22
C VAL A 181 -10.78 5.85 -15.78
N LEU A 182 -11.21 5.81 -14.51
CA LEU A 182 -12.16 6.76 -13.94
C LEU A 182 -11.69 8.23 -13.97
N LYS A 183 -10.40 8.51 -13.73
CA LYS A 183 -9.87 9.90 -13.74
C LYS A 183 -9.87 10.53 -15.14
N HIS A 184 -9.95 9.69 -16.19
CA HIS A 184 -9.91 10.10 -17.58
C HIS A 184 -11.17 9.72 -18.38
N ILE A 185 -12.22 9.20 -17.74
CA ILE A 185 -13.51 8.96 -18.40
C ILE A 185 -14.19 10.32 -18.62
N PRO A 186 -14.35 10.78 -19.87
CA PRO A 186 -15.11 11.98 -20.13
C PRO A 186 -16.57 11.74 -19.75
N SER A 187 -17.21 12.75 -19.14
CA SER A 187 -18.60 12.72 -18.64
C SER A 187 -19.65 12.74 -19.77
N ILE A 188 -19.53 11.82 -20.71
CA ILE A 188 -20.41 11.67 -21.85
C ILE A 188 -21.07 10.29 -21.81
N ASN A 189 -22.40 10.29 -21.98
CA ASN A 189 -23.24 9.09 -22.02
C ASN A 189 -22.87 8.17 -23.21
N ARG A 190 -21.84 7.35 -23.07
CA ARG A 190 -21.49 6.28 -24.01
C ARG A 190 -20.96 5.06 -23.25
N VAL A 191 -21.13 3.90 -23.88
CA VAL A 191 -20.53 2.64 -23.46
C VAL A 191 -19.02 2.72 -23.70
N ILE A 192 -18.24 2.42 -22.68
CA ILE A 192 -16.77 2.35 -22.72
C ILE A 192 -16.41 0.87 -22.72
N ILE A 193 -15.64 0.43 -23.71
CA ILE A 193 -15.16 -0.95 -23.87
C ILE A 193 -13.70 -0.97 -23.44
#